data_AF-A0AAD6RFB4-F1
#
_entry.id   AF-A0AAD6RFB4-F1
#
_cell.length_a   1.000
_cell.length_b   1.000
_cell.length_c   1.000
_cell.angle_alpha   90.00
_cell.angle_beta   90.00
_cell.angle_gamma   90.00
#
_symmetry.space_group_name_H-M   'P 1'
#
loop_
_entity.id
_entity.type
_entity.pdbx_description
1 polymer ?
#
loop_
_entity_poly.entity_id
_entity_poly.type
_entity_poly.pdbx_seq_one_letter_code
_entity_poly.pdbx_strand_id
1 'polypeptide(L)' 'MMSVRENTQGLINLRNMRQLLAHVRAFDLLCDMVLENVREMWTVERKTGKGKESSST' A
#
# COMPACT_ATOMS: atom_id res chain seq x y z
N MET A 1 -10.82 -17.46 0.49
CA MET A 1 -9.76 -16.43 0.35
C MET A 1 -8.52 -16.90 1.11
N MET A 2 -7.40 -17.14 0.43
CA MET A 2 -6.16 -17.65 1.06
C MET A 2 -5.55 -16.64 2.04
N SER A 3 -5.52 -15.35 1.70
CA SER A 3 -4.98 -14.28 2.57
C SER A 3 -5.62 -14.24 3.96
N VAL A 4 -6.94 -14.47 4.09
CA VAL A 4 -7.63 -14.53 5.39
C VAL A 4 -7.26 -15.78 6.19
N ARG A 5 -7.09 -16.93 5.51
CA ARG A 5 -6.77 -18.21 6.15
C ARG A 5 -5.33 -18.29 6.63
N GLU A 6 -4.42 -17.73 5.84
CA GLU A 6 -2.97 -17.77 6.09
C GLU A 6 -2.45 -16.53 6.83
N ASN A 7 -3.34 -15.56 7.08
CA ASN A 7 -2.98 -14.26 7.65
C ASN A 7 -1.82 -13.58 6.88
N THR A 8 -1.79 -13.78 5.56
CA THR A 8 -0.71 -13.28 4.70
C THR A 8 -0.86 -11.78 4.50
N GLN A 9 0.26 -11.05 4.59
CA GLN A 9 0.30 -9.62 4.35
C GLN A 9 0.03 -9.30 2.87
N GLY A 10 -0.92 -8.41 2.61
CA GLY A 10 -1.31 -8.00 1.27
C GLY A 10 -1.06 -6.50 1.03
N LEU A 11 -0.78 -6.16 -0.23
CA LEU A 11 -0.71 -4.79 -0.72
C LEU A 11 -2.00 -4.46 -1.49
N ILE A 12 -2.75 -3.47 -1.02
CA ILE A 12 -4.03 -3.03 -1.57
C ILE A 12 -3.84 -1.66 -2.21
N ASN A 13 -4.07 -1.56 -3.52
CA ASN A 13 -4.03 -0.29 -4.24
C ASN A 13 -5.39 0.42 -4.14
N LEU A 14 -5.39 1.67 -3.70
CA LEU A 14 -6.58 2.52 -3.61
C LEU A 14 -6.71 3.41 -4.85
N ARG A 15 -7.95 3.86 -5.12
CA ARG A 15 -8.26 4.76 -6.26
C ARG A 15 -7.57 6.13 -6.19
N ASN A 16 -7.12 6.54 -5.01
CA ASN A 16 -6.43 7.82 -4.79
C ASN A 16 -4.90 7.70 -4.93
N MET A 17 -4.40 6.66 -5.62
CA MET A 17 -2.97 6.38 -5.79
C MET A 17 -2.20 6.19 -4.47
N ARG A 18 -2.91 5.86 -3.39
CA ARG A 18 -2.33 5.39 -2.14
C ARG A 18 -2.37 3.87 -2.10
N GLN A 19 -1.46 3.28 -1.34
CA GLN A 19 -1.36 1.84 -1.15
C GLN A 19 -1.47 1.52 0.34
N LEU A 20 -2.21 0.48 0.68
CA LEU A 20 -2.30 -0.05 2.03
C LEU A 20 -1.55 -1.39 2.09
N LEU A 21 -0.60 -1.50 3.01
CA LEU A 21 0.00 -2.78 3.37
C LEU A 21 -0.69 -3.26 4.65
N ALA A 22 -1.44 -4.37 4.57
CA ALA A 22 -2.29 -4.82 5.66
C ALA A 22 -2.56 -6.34 5.63
N HIS A 23 -3.08 -6.88 6.72
CA HIS A 23 -3.61 -8.24 6.79
C HIS A 23 -5.14 -8.20 6.65
N VAL A 24 -5.72 -9.10 5.85
CA VAL A 24 -7.18 -9.17 5.65
C VAL A 24 -7.78 -10.15 6.66
N ARG A 25 -8.74 -9.69 7.47
CA ARG A 25 -9.44 -10.51 8.47
C ARG A 25 -10.80 -10.99 8.00
N ALA A 26 -11.46 -10.18 7.19
CA ALA A 26 -12.71 -10.53 6.53
C ALA A 26 -12.77 -9.85 5.16
N PHE A 27 -13.49 -10.49 4.24
CA PHE A 27 -13.70 -10.03 2.88
C PHE A 27 -15.11 -10.40 2.43
N ASP A 28 -15.77 -9.49 1.74
CA ASP A 28 -17.12 -9.67 1.22
C ASP A 28 -17.18 -9.51 -0.33
N LEU A 29 -18.30 -9.87 -0.94
CA LEU A 29 -18.56 -9.85 -2.38
C LEU A 29 -18.45 -8.45 -3.00
N LEU A 30 -18.77 -7.40 -2.25
CA LEU A 30 -18.61 -6.00 -2.66
C LEU A 30 -17.18 -5.49 -2.49
N CYS A 31 -16.24 -6.37 -2.15
CA CYS A 31 -14.86 -6.05 -1.81
C CYS A 31 -14.72 -5.17 -0.55
N ASP A 32 -15.73 -5.20 0.33
CA ASP A 32 -15.60 -4.67 1.68
C ASP A 32 -14.63 -5.55 2.47
N MET A 33 -13.65 -4.91 3.11
CA MET A 33 -12.54 -5.59 3.78
C MET A 33 -12.38 -5.07 5.20
N VAL A 34 -12.20 -6.00 6.14
CA VAL A 34 -11.73 -5.68 7.50
C VAL A 34 -10.23 -5.93 7.55
N LEU A 35 -9.46 -4.88 7.83
CA LEU A 35 -8.00 -4.90 7.79
C LEU A 35 -7.39 -4.75 9.20
N GLU A 36 -6.32 -5.48 9.47
CA GLU A 36 -5.49 -5.36 10.68
C GLU A 36 -4.05 -4.98 10.32
N ASN A 37 -3.35 -4.31 11.24
CA ASN A 37 -1.95 -3.85 11.09
C ASN A 37 -1.70 -3.06 9.79
N VAL A 38 -2.57 -2.06 9.54
CA VAL A 38 -2.58 -1.27 8.31
C VAL A 38 -1.46 -0.24 8.31
N ARG A 39 -0.67 -0.23 7.24
CA ARG A 39 0.27 0.86 6.92
C ARG A 39 -0.09 1.50 5.59
N GLU A 40 -0.35 2.81 5.62
CA GLU A 40 -0.58 3.60 4.42
C GLU A 40 0.75 4.06 3.81
N MET A 41 0.88 3.95 2.49
CA MET A 41 2.04 4.32 1.71
C MET A 41 1.59 5.10 0.48
N TRP A 42 2.27 6.19 0.16
CA TRP A 42 2.09 6.89 -1.10
C TRP A 42 3.40 7.54 -1.51
N THR A 43 3.60 7.69 -2.81
CA THR A 43 4.72 8.46 -3.34
C THR A 43 4.38 9.94 -3.24
N VAL A 44 5.27 10.70 -2.62
CA VAL A 44 5.30 12.15 -2.80
C VAL A 44 6.27 12.40 -3.93
N GLU A 45 5.78 12.80 -5.09
CA GLU A 45 6.66 13.37 -6.11
C GLU A 45 7.35 14.58 -5.51
N ARG A 46 8.63 14.43 -5.18
CA ARG A 46 9.48 15.56 -4.85
C ARG A 46 9.60 16.34 -6.16
N LYS A 47 8.90 17.47 -6.29
CA LYS A 47 9.20 18.45 -7.33
C LYS A 47 10.59 18.98 -7.04
N THR A 48 11.62 18.32 -7.57
CA THR A 48 13.00 18.77 -7.46
C THR A 48 13.07 20.11 -8.18
N GLY A 49 13.04 21.19 -7.40
CA GLY A 49 13.44 22.50 -7.87
C GLY A 49 14.86 22.36 -8.41
N LYS A 50 14.99 22.59 -9.72
CA LYS A 50 16.20 22.92 -10.48
C LYS A 50 17.51 22.92 -9.64
N GLY A 51 18.30 21.85 -9.76
CA GLY A 51 19.75 21.85 -9.54
C GLY A 51 20.28 21.24 -8.22
N LYS A 52 20.81 20.01 -8.30
CA LYS A 52 22.23 19.69 -8.02
C LYS A 52 22.54 18.22 -8.33
N GLU A 53 23.70 18.03 -8.92
CA GLU A 53 24.27 16.81 -9.52
C GLU A 53 24.65 15.68 -8.54
N SER A 54 24.93 14.55 -9.18
CA SER A 54 25.33 13.19 -8.79
C SER A 54 26.35 12.96 -7.67
N SER A 55 26.20 11.80 -7.02
CA SER A 55 27.28 10.88 -6.62
C SER A 55 26.72 9.44 -6.77
N SER A 56 27.03 8.68 -7.82
CA SER A 56 28.27 7.92 -8.07
C SER A 56 28.51 6.79 -7.06
N THR A 57 28.62 5.57 -7.63
CA THR A 57 29.00 4.27 -7.04
C THR A 57 27.85 3.39 -6.52
#